data_AF-A0A101S8Y3-F1
#
_entry.id   AF-A0A101S8Y3-F1
#
_cell.length_a   1.000
_cell.length_b   1.000
_cell.length_c   1.000
_cell.angle_alpha   90.00
_cell.angle_beta   90.00
_cell.angle_gamma   90.00
#
_symmetry.space_group_name_H-M   'P 1'
#
loop_
_entity.id
_entity.type
_entity.pdbx_description
1 polymer ?
#
loop_
_entity_poly.entity_id
_entity_poly.type
_entity_poly.pdbx_seq_one_letter_code
_entity_poly.pdbx_strand_id
1 'polypeptide(L)'
;MPEEKSPEEVVSVPVGRVVGGRGEVLDDDWGKETAVIRLDSDRFGPEALAGLDAFSHLEVVYHFDRVPVEKVEAGARHPRGNADWPLVGIFAQRGKNRPNRIGVSRCRLLRTDGLDLHVQGLDAVDGTPVLDIKPYMAEFGPQGPTHQPAWATEIMRDYY
;
A
#
# COMPACT_ATOMS: atom_id res chain seq x y z
N MET A 1 13.34 34.31 -10.33
CA MET A 1 12.36 33.34 -10.83
C MET A 1 11.14 33.45 -9.93
N PRO A 2 9.92 33.66 -10.43
CA PRO A 2 8.75 33.63 -9.57
C PRO A 2 8.66 32.24 -8.94
N GLU A 3 8.42 32.17 -7.62
CA GLU A 3 8.08 30.90 -6.96
C GLU A 3 6.81 30.36 -7.59
N GLU A 4 6.92 29.24 -8.31
CA GLU A 4 5.75 28.47 -8.72
C GLU A 4 5.06 27.96 -7.45
N LYS A 5 3.85 28.46 -7.19
CA LYS A 5 3.02 27.98 -6.09
C LYS A 5 2.71 26.49 -6.31
N SER A 6 2.80 25.70 -5.26
CA SER A 6 2.40 24.29 -5.30
C SER A 6 0.94 24.16 -5.74
N PRO A 7 0.59 23.13 -6.53
CA PRO A 7 -0.77 22.93 -6.97
C PRO A 7 -1.67 22.60 -5.77
N GLU A 8 -2.93 23.08 -5.82
CA GLU A 8 -3.93 22.77 -4.78
C GLU A 8 -4.41 21.32 -4.86
N GLU A 9 -4.39 20.72 -6.06
CA GLU A 9 -4.78 19.34 -6.30
C GLU A 9 -3.65 18.54 -6.97
N VAL A 10 -3.54 17.26 -6.62
CA VAL A 10 -2.58 16.33 -7.22
C VAL A 10 -3.34 15.19 -7.88
N VAL A 11 -3.17 15.04 -9.19
CA VAL A 11 -3.75 13.94 -9.96
C VAL A 11 -2.72 12.83 -10.10
N SER A 12 -3.08 11.62 -9.66
CA SER A 12 -2.27 10.41 -9.84
C SER A 12 -2.90 9.49 -10.86
N VAL A 13 -2.10 9.03 -11.84
CA VAL A 13 -2.51 8.04 -12.83
C VAL A 13 -1.86 6.71 -12.47
N PRO A 14 -2.63 5.61 -12.31
CA PRO A 14 -2.06 4.31 -12.00
C PRO A 14 -0.95 3.91 -12.98
N VAL A 15 0.15 3.34 -12.47
CA VAL A 15 1.25 2.79 -13.29
C VAL A 15 0.99 1.33 -13.68
N GLY A 16 0.09 0.67 -12.97
CA GLY A 16 -0.27 -0.72 -13.17
C GLY A 16 -1.45 -1.13 -12.30
N ARG A 17 -1.71 -2.44 -12.25
CA ARG A 17 -2.77 -3.03 -11.43
C ARG A 17 -2.32 -4.32 -10.77
N VAL A 18 -2.95 -4.64 -9.65
CA VAL A 18 -2.89 -5.99 -9.09
C VAL A 18 -3.69 -6.94 -9.99
N VAL A 19 -3.11 -8.12 -10.27
CA VAL A 19 -3.70 -9.20 -11.05
C VAL A 19 -3.59 -10.50 -10.25
N GLY A 20 -4.73 -11.14 -10.01
CA GLY A 20 -4.83 -12.35 -9.21
C GLY A 20 -4.68 -12.09 -7.71
N GLY A 21 -4.28 -13.13 -6.97
CA GLY A 21 -4.27 -13.10 -5.51
C GLY A 21 -5.69 -13.11 -4.94
N ARG A 22 -5.91 -12.35 -3.87
CA ARG A 22 -7.19 -12.31 -3.15
C ARG A 22 -8.18 -11.38 -3.85
N GLY A 23 -9.38 -11.89 -4.15
CA GLY A 23 -10.49 -11.08 -4.70
C GLY A 23 -11.32 -10.36 -3.62
N GLU A 24 -11.41 -10.95 -2.43
CA GLU A 24 -12.21 -10.47 -1.31
C GLU A 24 -11.44 -9.49 -0.42
N VAL A 25 -12.12 -8.47 0.09
CA VAL A 25 -11.51 -7.45 0.96
C VAL A 25 -11.64 -7.88 2.42
N LEU A 26 -10.68 -8.69 2.86
CA LEU A 26 -10.52 -9.12 4.26
C LEU A 26 -9.31 -8.43 4.89
N ASP A 27 -9.33 -8.27 6.22
CA ASP A 27 -8.34 -7.45 6.91
C ASP A 27 -7.01 -8.19 7.18
N ASP A 28 -7.01 -9.52 7.32
CA ASP A 28 -5.90 -10.31 7.88
C ASP A 28 -5.41 -11.43 6.93
N ASP A 29 -4.40 -12.20 7.35
CA ASP A 29 -3.83 -13.36 6.65
C ASP A 29 -3.15 -13.05 5.30
N TRP A 30 -2.48 -11.92 5.16
CA TRP A 30 -1.88 -11.50 3.88
C TRP A 30 -0.53 -12.14 3.56
N GLY A 31 0.23 -12.61 4.54
CA GLY A 31 1.65 -12.92 4.38
C GLY A 31 1.95 -14.12 3.49
N LYS A 32 0.99 -15.04 3.31
CA LYS A 32 1.12 -16.16 2.36
C LYS A 32 0.55 -15.84 0.98
N GLU A 33 -0.25 -14.77 0.86
CA GLU A 33 -0.92 -14.41 -0.38
C GLU A 33 0.08 -13.99 -1.44
N THR A 34 -0.10 -14.51 -2.65
CA THR A 34 0.73 -14.17 -3.81
C THR A 34 -0.12 -13.46 -4.86
N ALA A 35 0.43 -12.41 -5.46
CA ALA A 35 -0.22 -11.66 -6.52
C ALA A 35 0.80 -11.22 -7.58
N VAL A 36 0.29 -10.69 -8.69
CA VAL A 36 1.10 -10.01 -9.70
C VAL A 36 0.75 -8.52 -9.68
N ILE A 37 1.76 -7.65 -9.69
CA ILE A 37 1.56 -6.26 -10.10
C ILE A 37 1.98 -6.16 -11.56
N ARG A 38 1.02 -5.88 -12.44
CA ARG A 38 1.25 -5.74 -13.88
C ARG A 38 1.27 -4.27 -14.27
N LEU A 39 2.39 -3.80 -14.81
CA LEU A 39 2.52 -2.44 -15.31
C LEU A 39 1.80 -2.25 -16.65
N ASP A 40 1.41 -1.00 -16.91
CA ASP A 40 0.77 -0.58 -18.16
C ASP A 40 1.76 -0.64 -19.34
N SER A 41 1.58 -1.61 -20.22
CA SER A 41 2.45 -1.85 -21.38
C SER A 41 2.37 -0.76 -22.46
N ASP A 42 1.33 0.07 -22.46
CA ASP A 42 1.23 1.19 -23.40
C ASP A 42 2.15 2.35 -22.99
N ARG A 43 2.63 2.34 -21.74
CA ARG A 43 3.42 3.42 -21.13
C ARG A 43 4.83 3.02 -20.73
N PHE A 44 5.08 1.73 -20.47
CA PHE A 44 6.35 1.25 -19.94
C PHE A 44 6.87 0.05 -20.72
N GLY A 45 8.20 -0.04 -20.89
CA GLY A 45 8.90 -1.25 -21.29
C GLY A 45 9.61 -1.94 -20.12
N PRO A 46 10.15 -3.16 -20.29
CA PRO A 46 10.81 -3.93 -19.23
C PRO A 46 11.97 -3.20 -18.55
N GLU A 47 12.60 -2.23 -19.22
CA GLU A 47 13.65 -1.37 -18.67
C GLU A 47 13.20 -0.56 -17.44
N ALA A 48 11.90 -0.31 -17.29
CA ALA A 48 11.35 0.34 -16.09
C ALA A 48 11.54 -0.51 -14.82
N LEU A 49 11.77 -1.82 -14.96
CA LEU A 49 11.99 -2.77 -13.87
C LEU A 49 13.45 -3.27 -13.78
N ALA A 50 14.34 -2.75 -14.62
CA ALA A 50 15.73 -3.20 -14.68
C ALA A 50 16.44 -3.05 -13.31
N GLY A 51 17.05 -4.14 -12.83
CA GLY A 51 17.78 -4.18 -11.56
C GLY A 51 16.90 -4.29 -10.31
N LEU A 52 15.57 -4.33 -10.45
CA LEU A 52 14.68 -4.48 -9.31
C LEU A 52 14.80 -5.86 -8.64
N ASP A 53 15.20 -6.88 -9.40
CA ASP A 53 15.49 -8.24 -8.95
C ASP A 53 16.69 -8.34 -7.98
N ALA A 54 17.53 -7.30 -7.90
CA ALA A 54 18.55 -7.18 -6.88
C ALA A 54 17.98 -6.89 -5.47
N PHE A 55 16.70 -6.54 -5.36
CA PHE A 55 16.02 -6.23 -4.10
C PHE A 55 15.07 -7.35 -3.67
N SER A 56 14.97 -7.58 -2.36
CA SER A 56 14.09 -8.63 -1.81
C SER A 56 12.66 -8.18 -1.56
N HIS A 57 12.44 -6.88 -1.33
CA HIS A 57 11.14 -6.33 -0.94
C HIS A 57 10.86 -5.02 -1.69
N LEU A 58 9.57 -4.75 -1.86
CA LEU A 58 9.06 -3.53 -2.47
C LEU A 58 8.24 -2.76 -1.43
N GLU A 59 8.21 -1.43 -1.57
CA GLU A 59 7.17 -0.58 -1.02
C GLU A 59 6.23 -0.20 -2.17
N VAL A 60 4.97 -0.64 -2.07
CA VAL A 60 3.95 -0.49 -3.11
C VAL A 60 2.92 0.52 -2.63
N VAL A 61 2.72 1.58 -3.43
CA VAL A 61 1.70 2.59 -3.19
C VAL A 61 0.52 2.30 -4.12
N TYR A 62 -0.66 2.14 -3.55
CA TYR A 62 -1.87 1.80 -4.29
C TYR A 62 -3.07 2.60 -3.79
N HIS A 63 -4.15 2.64 -4.56
CA HIS A 63 -5.36 3.37 -4.17
C HIS A 63 -6.48 2.39 -3.79
N PHE A 64 -7.12 2.60 -2.64
CA PHE A 64 -8.31 1.88 -2.20
C PHE A 64 -9.53 2.29 -3.04
N ASP A 65 -9.56 1.83 -4.29
CA ASP A 65 -10.57 2.11 -5.31
C ASP A 65 -11.98 1.69 -4.90
N ARG A 66 -12.10 0.70 -4.01
CA ARG A 66 -13.37 0.18 -3.50
C ARG A 66 -13.91 0.94 -2.28
N VAL A 67 -13.22 1.95 -1.77
CA VAL A 67 -13.70 2.77 -0.64
C VAL A 67 -14.57 3.92 -1.18
N PRO A 68 -15.89 3.91 -0.91
CA PRO A 68 -16.78 4.98 -1.33
C PRO A 68 -16.39 6.32 -0.69
N VAL A 69 -16.62 7.43 -1.39
CA VAL A 69 -16.24 8.78 -0.91
C VAL A 69 -16.95 9.11 0.41
N GLU A 70 -18.21 8.71 0.55
CA GLU A 70 -19.03 8.90 1.73
C GLU A 70 -18.57 8.09 2.95
N LYS A 71 -17.67 7.12 2.76
CA LYS A 71 -17.05 6.35 3.85
C LYS A 71 -15.72 6.94 4.30
N VAL A 72 -15.22 8.00 3.67
CA VAL A 72 -13.99 8.69 4.07
C VAL A 72 -14.16 9.29 5.45
N GLU A 73 -13.23 8.98 6.35
CA GLU A 73 -13.18 9.52 7.70
C GLU A 73 -12.07 10.57 7.79
N ALA A 74 -12.39 11.75 8.32
CA ALA A 74 -11.42 12.79 8.63
C ALA A 74 -11.12 12.90 10.13
N GLY A 75 -11.96 12.30 10.97
CA GLY A 75 -11.90 12.40 12.44
C GLY A 75 -11.27 11.19 13.12
N ALA A 76 -11.64 11.00 14.39
CA ALA A 76 -11.23 9.85 15.18
C ALA A 76 -12.29 8.75 15.14
N ARG A 77 -11.83 7.49 15.15
CA ARG A 77 -12.68 6.30 15.19
C ARG A 77 -11.95 5.14 15.87
N HIS A 78 -12.71 4.17 16.35
CA HIS A 78 -12.15 2.93 16.89
C HIS A 78 -11.49 2.09 15.77
N PRO A 79 -10.23 1.63 15.90
CA PRO A 79 -9.58 0.79 14.89
C PRO A 79 -10.40 -0.48 14.65
N ARG A 80 -10.68 -0.80 13.38
CA ARG A 80 -11.62 -1.87 12.96
C ARG A 80 -13.00 -1.86 13.64
N GLY A 81 -13.42 -0.73 14.23
CA GLY A 81 -14.67 -0.62 14.98
C GLY A 81 -14.64 -1.29 16.36
N ASN A 82 -13.47 -1.71 16.86
CA ASN A 82 -13.36 -2.36 18.16
C ASN A 82 -13.44 -1.33 19.31
N ALA A 83 -14.52 -1.38 20.09
CA ALA A 83 -14.78 -0.46 21.19
C ALA A 83 -13.81 -0.60 22.38
N ASP A 84 -13.11 -1.74 22.50
CA ASP A 84 -12.10 -1.96 23.56
C ASP A 84 -10.78 -1.23 23.25
N TRP A 85 -10.56 -0.84 21.99
CA TRP A 85 -9.41 -0.04 21.57
C TRP A 85 -9.73 1.45 21.59
N PRO A 86 -8.73 2.33 21.77
CA PRO A 86 -8.98 3.77 21.93
C PRO A 86 -9.57 4.41 20.66
N LEU A 87 -10.33 5.49 20.87
CA LEU A 87 -10.74 6.38 19.81
C LEU A 87 -9.52 7.18 19.31
N VAL A 88 -9.04 6.91 18.10
CA VAL A 88 -7.82 7.54 17.55
C VAL A 88 -8.07 8.18 16.18
N GLY A 89 -7.41 9.31 15.93
CA GLY A 89 -7.49 10.04 14.65
C GLY A 89 -7.18 9.16 13.44
N ILE A 90 -7.75 9.47 12.28
CA ILE A 90 -7.53 8.67 11.05
C ILE A 90 -6.05 8.57 10.64
N PHE A 91 -5.25 9.60 10.93
CA PHE A 91 -3.81 9.60 10.67
C PHE A 91 -2.97 8.86 11.74
N ALA A 92 -3.59 8.50 12.87
CA ALA A 92 -2.96 7.68 13.92
C ALA A 92 -3.28 6.17 13.78
N GLN A 93 -3.95 5.77 12.69
CA GLN A 93 -4.27 4.39 12.36
C GLN A 93 -4.01 4.09 10.88
N ARG A 94 -4.04 2.83 10.48
CA ARG A 94 -3.84 2.39 9.07
C ARG A 94 -5.12 2.00 8.33
N GLY A 95 -6.28 2.49 8.77
CA GLY A 95 -7.57 2.20 8.13
C GLY A 95 -7.70 2.76 6.71
N LYS A 96 -8.38 2.02 5.82
CA LYS A 96 -8.61 2.35 4.40
C LYS A 96 -9.50 3.58 4.15
N ASN A 97 -10.38 3.90 5.08
CA ASN A 97 -11.36 5.00 5.02
C ASN A 97 -10.71 6.36 5.31
N ARG A 98 -9.74 6.77 4.51
CA ARG A 98 -8.91 7.97 4.73
C ARG A 98 -9.01 8.95 3.56
N PRO A 99 -8.71 10.26 3.74
CA PRO A 99 -8.97 11.31 2.75
C PRO A 99 -8.51 10.98 1.32
N ASN A 100 -7.26 10.55 1.16
CA ASN A 100 -6.69 10.25 -0.17
C ASN A 100 -6.83 8.78 -0.57
N ARG A 101 -7.39 7.92 0.30
CA ARG A 101 -7.54 6.47 0.05
C ARG A 101 -6.25 5.78 -0.43
N ILE A 102 -5.09 6.21 0.04
CA ILE A 102 -3.80 5.62 -0.32
C ILE A 102 -3.43 4.51 0.66
N GLY A 103 -3.16 3.33 0.11
CA GLY A 103 -2.52 2.20 0.76
C GLY A 103 -1.01 2.20 0.49
N VAL A 104 -0.25 1.68 1.46
CA VAL A 104 1.19 1.46 1.34
C VAL A 104 1.46 0.08 1.93
N SER A 105 1.93 -0.84 1.10
CA SER A 105 2.30 -2.20 1.51
C SER A 105 3.79 -2.40 1.36
N ARG A 106 4.37 -3.22 2.24
CA ARG A 106 5.72 -3.76 2.06
C ARG A 106 5.61 -5.25 1.81
N CYS A 107 5.92 -5.68 0.59
CA CYS A 107 5.76 -7.06 0.16
C CYS A 107 7.07 -7.61 -0.39
N ARG A 108 7.20 -8.94 -0.38
CA ARG A 108 8.37 -9.63 -0.93
C ARG A 108 8.29 -9.66 -2.44
N LEU A 109 9.36 -9.29 -3.13
CA LEU A 109 9.54 -9.56 -4.55
C LEU A 109 10.00 -11.01 -4.73
N LEU A 110 9.22 -11.80 -5.48
CA LEU A 110 9.56 -13.19 -5.79
C LEU A 110 10.36 -13.27 -7.10
N ARG A 111 9.94 -12.52 -8.11
CA ARG A 111 10.64 -12.37 -9.40
C ARG A 111 10.02 -11.23 -10.22
N THR A 112 10.76 -10.75 -11.21
CA THR A 112 10.27 -9.93 -12.32
C THR A 112 10.13 -10.78 -13.57
N ASP A 113 9.08 -10.56 -14.36
CA ASP A 113 8.84 -11.23 -15.66
C ASP A 113 8.27 -10.22 -16.66
N GLY A 114 9.13 -9.63 -17.50
CA GLY A 114 8.73 -8.52 -18.37
C GLY A 114 8.28 -7.30 -17.58
N LEU A 115 6.97 -7.03 -17.58
CA LEU A 115 6.31 -5.95 -16.83
C LEU A 115 5.51 -6.45 -15.61
N ASP A 116 5.62 -7.75 -15.31
CA ASP A 116 4.95 -8.39 -14.19
C ASP A 116 5.91 -8.52 -13.01
N LEU A 117 5.46 -8.04 -11.85
CA LEU A 117 6.12 -8.22 -10.57
C LEU A 117 5.37 -9.27 -9.78
N HIS A 118 5.96 -10.44 -9.60
CA HIS A 118 5.39 -11.49 -8.77
C HIS A 118 5.76 -11.21 -7.31
N VAL A 119 4.75 -11.04 -6.46
CA VAL A 119 4.93 -10.62 -5.07
C VAL A 119 4.23 -11.53 -4.09
N GLN A 120 4.69 -11.54 -2.84
CA GLN A 120 4.05 -12.21 -1.70
C GLN A 120 3.88 -11.22 -0.54
N GLY A 121 2.73 -11.28 0.14
CA GLY A 121 2.43 -10.40 1.27
C GLY A 121 1.89 -9.02 0.87
N LEU A 122 1.44 -8.85 -0.37
CA LEU A 122 0.81 -7.60 -0.81
C LEU A 122 -0.62 -7.54 -0.27
N ASP A 123 -0.92 -6.52 0.53
CA ASP A 123 -2.24 -6.27 1.14
C ASP A 123 -3.24 -5.52 0.23
N ALA A 124 -3.20 -5.84 -1.07
CA ALA A 124 -4.08 -5.26 -2.08
C ALA A 124 -4.79 -6.38 -2.86
N VAL A 125 -6.08 -6.19 -3.11
CA VAL A 125 -6.94 -7.16 -3.79
C VAL A 125 -6.81 -7.07 -5.31
N ASP A 126 -7.27 -8.12 -6.00
CA ASP A 126 -7.31 -8.16 -7.46
C ASP A 126 -7.95 -6.92 -8.09
N GLY A 127 -7.34 -6.40 -9.15
CA GLY A 127 -7.77 -5.20 -9.87
C GLY A 127 -7.40 -3.87 -9.22
N THR A 128 -6.89 -3.86 -7.98
CA THR A 128 -6.51 -2.62 -7.27
C THR A 128 -5.48 -1.83 -8.09
N PRO A 129 -5.71 -0.52 -8.32
CA PRO A 129 -4.78 0.34 -9.05
C PRO A 129 -3.52 0.61 -8.22
N VAL A 130 -2.37 0.37 -8.83
CA VAL A 130 -1.06 0.69 -8.25
C VAL A 130 -0.62 2.06 -8.76
N LEU A 131 -0.27 2.94 -7.84
CA LEU A 131 0.15 4.31 -8.13
C LEU A 131 1.67 4.40 -8.29
N ASP A 132 2.43 3.64 -7.50
CA ASP A 132 3.89 3.66 -7.53
C ASP A 132 4.50 2.41 -6.89
N ILE A 133 5.74 2.07 -7.26
CA ILE A 133 6.50 0.93 -6.73
C ILE A 133 7.93 1.39 -6.49
N LYS A 134 8.47 1.10 -5.30
CA LYS A 134 9.85 1.39 -4.95
C LYS A 134 10.51 0.15 -4.35
N PRO A 135 11.81 -0.12 -4.60
CA PRO A 135 12.53 -1.09 -3.80
C PRO A 135 12.61 -0.62 -2.34
N TYR A 136 12.43 -1.54 -1.40
CA TYR A 136 12.65 -1.22 0.01
C TYR A 136 14.15 -1.21 0.31
N MET A 137 14.65 -0.05 0.75
CA MET A 137 16.03 0.13 1.21
C MET A 137 16.04 0.14 2.74
N ALA A 138 16.94 -0.63 3.36
CA ALA A 138 17.01 -0.75 4.82
C ALA A 138 17.26 0.60 5.49
N GLU A 139 18.01 1.48 4.82
CA GLU A 139 18.36 2.83 5.25
C GLU A 139 17.16 3.77 5.37
N PHE A 140 16.03 3.47 4.72
CA PHE A 140 14.77 4.20 4.88
C PHE A 140 13.95 3.76 6.10
N GLY A 141 14.42 2.76 6.85
CA GLY A 141 13.85 2.43 8.15
C GLY A 141 13.91 3.61 9.13
N PRO A 142 13.05 3.61 10.18
CA PRO A 142 13.12 4.61 11.24
C PRO A 142 14.52 4.66 11.86
N GLN A 143 15.01 5.87 12.11
CA GLN A 143 16.27 6.08 12.81
C GLN A 143 16.04 5.90 14.32
N GLY A 144 16.77 4.98 14.94
CA GLY A 144 16.64 4.68 16.37
C GLY A 144 15.48 3.72 16.72
N PRO A 145 15.24 3.46 18.01
CA PRO A 145 14.21 2.53 18.46
C PRO A 145 12.81 3.05 18.16
N THR A 146 11.92 2.15 17.71
CA THR A 146 10.51 2.45 17.46
C THR A 146 9.64 2.16 18.69
N HIS A 147 8.58 2.94 18.89
CA HIS A 147 7.53 2.69 19.89
C HIS A 147 6.15 2.76 19.23
N GLN A 148 5.22 1.92 19.70
CA GLN A 148 3.83 1.90 19.24
C GLN A 148 2.89 1.53 20.39
N PRO A 149 1.60 1.91 20.35
CA PRO A 149 0.63 1.53 21.36
C PRO A 149 0.31 0.02 21.31
N ALA A 150 -0.10 -0.55 22.44
CA ALA A 150 -0.39 -1.98 22.56
C ALA A 150 -1.45 -2.47 21.57
N TRP A 151 -2.53 -1.71 21.37
CA TRP A 151 -3.60 -2.05 20.41
C TRP A 151 -3.08 -2.20 18.97
N ALA A 152 -2.03 -1.47 18.59
CA ALA A 152 -1.43 -1.59 17.26
C ALA A 152 -0.63 -2.89 17.10
N THR A 153 -0.11 -3.44 18.20
CA THR A 153 0.49 -4.79 18.19
C THR A 153 -0.60 -5.86 18.10
N GLU A 154 -1.71 -5.66 18.83
CA GLU A 154 -2.84 -6.60 18.84
C GLU A 154 -3.53 -6.69 17.49
N ILE A 155 -3.87 -5.55 16.87
CA ILE A 155 -4.55 -5.50 15.57
C ILE A 155 -3.72 -6.11 14.43
N MET A 156 -2.38 -6.10 14.55
CA MET A 156 -1.49 -6.60 13.52
C MET A 156 -1.08 -8.06 13.72
N ARG A 157 -1.55 -8.72 14.79
CA ARG A 157 -1.11 -10.06 15.19
C ARG A 157 -1.27 -11.09 14.08
N ASP A 158 -2.39 -11.05 13.37
CA ASP A 158 -2.77 -12.01 12.34
C ASP A 158 -2.72 -11.39 10.94
N TYR A 159 -2.11 -10.19 10.81
CA TYR A 159 -2.19 -9.43 9.55
C TYR A 159 -1.41 -10.08 8.40
N TYR A 160 -0.23 -10.64 8.68
CA TYR A 160 0.62 -11.33 7.72
C TYR A 160 0.68 -12.83 8.02
#